data_AF-A0A2V2VCH1-F1
#
_entry.id   AF-A0A2V2VCH1-F1
#
_cell.length_a   1.000
_cell.length_b   1.000
_cell.length_c   1.000
_cell.angle_alpha   90.00
_cell.angle_beta   90.00
_cell.angle_gamma   90.00
#
_symmetry.space_group_name_H-M   'P 1'
#
loop_
_entity.id
_entity.type
_entity.pdbx_description
1 polymer ?
#
loop_
_entity_poly.entity_id
_entity_poly.type
_entity_poly.pdbx_seq_one_letter_code
_entity_poly.pdbx_strand_id
1 'polypeptide(L)'
;MEEATKEEERRKKDELPPLLQGVSISLEEVQRVYGLRSREELAARAHEEDKTAFHLLQTATLLQLTITSSLPSPQLSVYDDQIVWGRGPARIDLSGGWTDTPPYTNLCGGNVVNVAIDLNGQPPLQVYLKPSATLDITLCSIDLGSVEKLSTFEELRRYNVVGSPFSIPKAALAMAGFLPEFGAKKFATLQEQLKASFRGHGVEITLLVAIPAGSGLGSSSLLAATVLSALSDFCGLGWDAQEVGRRTLCLEQILTTGGGWQDQYGGLYRGLKLLQSGPGLSQNPCVRWLPEHLLEDPPYAPCHLLYFTGITRMSKLILAEIVRGMFMNSASHLRVLSEMRQQALEMHDAITRGDFERYGRLIGVA
;
A
#
# COMPACT_ATOMS: atom_id res chain seq x y z
N MET A 1 1.08 -2.69 33.24
CA MET A 1 1.11 -2.53 31.77
C MET A 1 -0.17 -1.87 31.27
N GLU A 2 -1.35 -2.30 31.74
CA GLU A 2 -2.65 -1.71 31.39
C GLU A 2 -2.88 -0.28 31.90
N GLU A 3 -2.36 0.05 33.09
CA GLU A 3 -2.40 1.42 33.65
C GLU A 3 -1.49 2.40 32.90
N ALA A 4 -0.32 1.96 32.44
CA ALA A 4 0.59 2.81 31.66
C ALA A 4 -0.01 3.20 30.29
N THR A 5 -0.72 2.28 29.63
CA THR A 5 -1.49 2.56 28.41
C THR A 5 -2.66 3.51 28.65
N LYS A 6 -3.37 3.41 29.79
CA LYS A 6 -4.45 4.34 30.13
C LYS A 6 -3.95 5.74 30.47
N GLU A 7 -2.76 5.84 31.05
CA GLU A 7 -2.12 7.12 31.37
C GLU A 7 -1.53 7.80 30.11
N GLU A 8 -1.03 7.01 29.16
CA GLU A 8 -0.58 7.48 27.84
C GLU A 8 -1.75 7.89 26.92
N GLU A 9 -2.90 7.19 26.99
CA GLU A 9 -4.15 7.62 26.35
C GLU A 9 -4.77 8.87 26.98
N ARG A 10 -4.64 9.06 28.30
CA ARG A 10 -5.05 10.28 28.99
C ARG A 10 -4.18 11.47 28.61
N ARG A 11 -2.85 11.31 28.53
CA ARG A 11 -1.94 12.37 28.05
C ARG A 11 -2.23 12.79 26.61
N LYS A 12 -2.59 11.86 25.73
CA LYS A 12 -3.01 12.17 24.34
C LYS A 12 -4.34 12.90 24.23
N LYS A 13 -5.21 12.88 25.24
CA LYS A 13 -6.49 13.61 25.25
C LYS A 13 -6.34 15.10 25.56
N ASP A 14 -5.34 15.46 26.35
CA ASP A 14 -5.09 16.85 26.75
C ASP A 14 -4.12 17.58 25.80
N GLU A 15 -3.39 16.84 24.97
CA GLU A 15 -2.53 17.42 23.97
C GLU A 15 -3.33 17.89 22.76
N LEU A 16 -3.21 19.18 22.48
CA LEU A 16 -3.59 19.74 21.19
C LEU A 16 -2.94 18.91 20.06
N PRO A 17 -3.64 18.66 18.94
CA PRO A 17 -3.06 18.00 17.77
C PRO A 17 -1.68 18.57 17.42
N PRO A 18 -0.73 17.79 16.86
CA PRO A 18 0.64 18.24 16.58
C PRO A 18 0.76 19.60 15.88
N LEU A 19 -0.24 19.98 15.07
CA LEU A 19 -0.31 21.26 14.35
C LEU A 19 -0.84 22.45 15.18
N LEU A 20 -1.52 22.19 16.29
CA LEU A 20 -1.93 23.18 17.28
C LEU A 20 -0.92 23.30 18.43
N GLN A 21 0.10 22.43 18.45
CA GLN A 21 1.24 22.56 19.35
C GLN A 21 2.05 23.81 18.94
N GLY A 22 2.18 24.77 19.86
CA GLY A 22 2.89 26.04 19.62
C GLY A 22 2.00 27.21 19.17
N VAL A 23 0.71 26.99 18.87
CA VAL A 23 -0.24 28.09 18.64
C VAL A 23 -0.83 28.50 19.98
N SER A 24 -0.58 29.74 20.43
CA SER A 24 -1.20 30.27 21.64
C SER A 24 -2.65 30.66 21.36
N ILE A 25 -3.56 29.68 21.30
CA ILE A 25 -5.00 29.96 21.18
C ILE A 25 -5.56 30.16 22.59
N SER A 26 -6.06 31.35 22.86
CA SER A 26 -6.78 31.66 24.10
C SER A 26 -8.16 30.96 24.10
N LEU A 27 -8.65 30.57 25.28
CA LEU A 27 -10.00 30.00 25.43
C LEU A 27 -11.09 30.97 24.92
N GLU A 28 -10.86 32.27 25.04
CA GLU A 28 -11.74 33.32 24.50
C GLU A 28 -11.82 33.27 22.97
N GLU A 29 -10.71 33.05 22.27
CA GLU A 29 -10.70 32.88 20.82
C GLU A 29 -11.37 31.58 20.38
N VAL A 30 -11.15 30.48 21.11
CA VAL A 30 -11.84 29.20 20.84
C VAL A 30 -13.35 29.36 20.96
N GLN A 31 -13.82 30.03 22.01
CA GLN A 31 -15.23 30.28 22.22
C GLN A 31 -15.80 31.24 21.18
N ARG A 32 -15.06 32.30 20.81
CA ARG A 32 -15.50 33.30 19.82
C ARG A 32 -15.59 32.72 18.41
N VAL A 33 -14.61 31.92 18.00
CA VAL A 33 -14.50 31.43 16.61
C VAL A 33 -15.29 30.13 16.42
N TYR A 34 -15.19 29.19 17.36
CA TYR A 34 -15.76 27.85 17.21
C TYR A 34 -16.98 27.59 18.10
N GLY A 35 -17.31 28.49 19.02
CA GLY A 35 -18.42 28.33 19.97
C GLY A 35 -18.16 27.28 21.05
N LEU A 36 -16.91 26.82 21.21
CA LEU A 36 -16.54 25.73 22.11
C LEU A 36 -16.07 26.27 23.48
N ARG A 37 -16.33 25.50 24.53
CA ARG A 37 -16.15 25.91 25.93
C ARG A 37 -14.84 25.42 26.54
N SER A 38 -14.17 24.45 25.90
CA SER A 38 -12.92 23.88 26.39
C SER A 38 -11.95 23.52 25.25
N ARG A 39 -10.67 23.37 25.61
CA ARG A 39 -9.64 22.84 24.69
C ARG A 39 -9.88 21.36 24.35
N GLU A 40 -10.47 20.60 25.28
CA GLU A 40 -10.86 19.21 25.06
C GLU A 40 -11.95 19.09 23.98
N GLU A 41 -12.96 19.95 24.01
CA GLU A 41 -14.00 20.01 22.98
C GLU A 41 -13.42 20.34 21.60
N LEU A 42 -12.43 21.26 21.56
CA LEU A 42 -11.73 21.61 20.33
C LEU A 42 -10.91 20.43 19.78
N ALA A 43 -10.16 19.73 20.64
CA ALA A 43 -9.37 18.57 20.25
C ALA A 43 -10.27 17.40 19.76
N ALA A 44 -11.40 17.16 20.44
CA ALA A 44 -12.37 16.15 20.04
C ALA A 44 -12.97 16.45 18.66
N ARG A 45 -13.37 17.72 18.42
CA ARG A 45 -13.89 18.15 17.12
C ARG A 45 -12.84 18.03 16.02
N ALA A 46 -11.61 18.46 16.27
CA ALA A 46 -10.52 18.31 15.30
C ALA A 46 -10.30 16.84 14.92
N HIS A 47 -10.38 15.92 15.89
CA HIS A 47 -10.26 14.49 15.63
C HIS A 47 -11.43 13.91 14.81
N GLU A 48 -12.64 14.45 14.97
CA GLU A 48 -13.81 14.06 14.19
C GLU A 48 -13.71 14.55 12.73
N GLU A 49 -13.30 15.80 12.52
CA GLU A 49 -13.06 16.37 11.19
C GLU A 49 -11.94 15.61 10.47
N ASP A 50 -10.85 15.29 11.16
CA ASP A 50 -9.77 14.43 10.65
C ASP A 50 -10.31 13.10 10.14
N LYS A 51 -11.07 12.38 10.97
CA LYS A 51 -11.66 11.08 10.60
C LYS A 51 -12.55 11.20 9.37
N THR A 52 -13.35 12.26 9.31
CA THR A 52 -14.24 12.54 8.19
C THR A 52 -13.45 12.80 6.92
N ALA A 53 -12.39 13.61 6.97
CA ALA A 53 -11.54 13.90 5.82
C ALA A 53 -10.85 12.64 5.26
N PHE A 54 -10.27 11.81 6.13
CA PHE A 54 -9.68 10.53 5.70
C PHE A 54 -10.73 9.58 5.11
N HIS A 55 -11.92 9.52 5.71
CA HIS A 55 -13.01 8.67 5.20
C HIS A 55 -13.52 9.13 3.83
N LEU A 56 -13.65 10.45 3.62
CA LEU A 56 -14.02 11.01 2.31
C LEU A 56 -12.97 10.69 1.24
N LEU A 57 -11.68 10.84 1.57
CA LEU A 57 -10.58 10.50 0.66
C LEU A 57 -10.59 9.02 0.27
N GLN A 58 -10.74 8.15 1.27
CA GLN A 58 -10.86 6.70 1.09
C GLN A 58 -12.05 6.35 0.19
N THR A 59 -13.23 6.91 0.48
CA THR A 59 -14.46 6.67 -0.28
C THR A 59 -14.34 7.13 -1.73
N ALA A 60 -13.81 8.34 -1.96
CA ALA A 60 -13.58 8.86 -3.31
C ALA A 60 -12.62 7.98 -4.11
N THR A 61 -11.55 7.50 -3.47
CA THR A 61 -10.60 6.57 -4.09
C THR A 61 -11.29 5.25 -4.44
N LEU A 62 -12.01 4.64 -3.50
CA LEU A 62 -12.70 3.37 -3.72
C LEU A 62 -13.76 3.45 -4.82
N LEU A 63 -14.55 4.53 -4.86
CA LEU A 63 -15.55 4.75 -5.92
C LEU A 63 -14.88 4.81 -7.29
N GLN A 64 -13.82 5.60 -7.45
CA GLN A 64 -13.15 5.74 -8.74
C GLN A 64 -12.55 4.41 -9.22
N LEU A 65 -11.97 3.64 -8.29
CA LEU A 65 -11.38 2.35 -8.59
C LEU A 65 -12.47 1.31 -8.91
N THR A 66 -13.66 1.38 -8.34
CA THR A 66 -14.70 0.35 -8.58
C THR A 66 -15.53 0.59 -9.84
N ILE A 67 -15.63 1.83 -10.32
CA ILE A 67 -16.49 2.21 -11.48
C ILE A 67 -16.00 1.62 -12.81
N THR A 68 -14.71 1.39 -12.98
CA THR A 68 -14.09 1.08 -14.30
C THR A 68 -13.85 -0.41 -14.56
N SER A 69 -14.02 -1.28 -13.57
CA SER A 69 -13.65 -2.69 -13.69
C SER A 69 -14.87 -3.60 -13.63
N SER A 70 -15.00 -4.48 -14.62
CA SER A 70 -15.95 -5.59 -14.55
C SER A 70 -15.71 -6.37 -13.26
N LEU A 71 -16.80 -6.74 -12.58
CA LEU A 71 -16.70 -7.58 -11.40
C LEU A 71 -16.00 -8.91 -11.77
N PRO A 72 -14.98 -9.34 -10.99
CA PRO A 72 -14.29 -10.59 -11.25
C PRO A 72 -15.20 -11.81 -11.06
N SER A 73 -14.94 -12.87 -11.81
CA SER A 73 -15.57 -14.17 -11.65
C SER A 73 -14.47 -15.23 -11.56
N PRO A 74 -13.95 -15.53 -10.37
CA PRO A 74 -12.80 -16.42 -10.24
C PRO A 74 -13.16 -17.84 -10.67
N GLN A 75 -12.30 -18.45 -11.49
CA GLN A 75 -12.44 -19.84 -11.96
C GLN A 75 -11.08 -20.53 -11.94
N LEU A 76 -11.03 -21.79 -11.54
CA LEU A 76 -9.75 -22.51 -11.50
C LEU A 76 -9.15 -22.68 -12.90
N SER A 77 -8.02 -22.00 -13.15
CA SER A 77 -7.34 -21.98 -14.46
C SER A 77 -6.21 -23.00 -14.61
N VAL A 78 -5.77 -23.61 -13.50
CA VAL A 78 -4.63 -24.54 -13.47
C VAL A 78 -5.06 -26.00 -13.36
N TYR A 79 -4.22 -26.93 -13.78
CA TYR A 79 -4.44 -28.37 -13.55
C TYR A 79 -4.24 -28.74 -12.08
N ASP A 80 -4.75 -29.92 -11.71
CA ASP A 80 -4.81 -30.36 -10.31
C ASP A 80 -3.40 -30.64 -9.71
N ASP A 81 -2.40 -30.89 -10.57
CA ASP A 81 -0.99 -31.10 -10.24
C ASP A 81 -0.12 -29.84 -10.39
N GLN A 82 -0.72 -28.70 -10.76
CA GLN A 82 -0.01 -27.44 -10.97
C GLN A 82 -0.07 -26.51 -9.76
N ILE A 83 0.96 -25.69 -9.64
CA ILE A 83 1.10 -24.65 -8.63
C ILE A 83 1.39 -23.32 -9.33
N VAL A 84 0.74 -22.24 -8.88
CA VAL A 84 1.11 -20.88 -9.26
C VAL A 84 2.09 -20.35 -8.23
N TRP A 85 3.26 -19.93 -8.71
CA TRP A 85 4.30 -19.34 -7.87
C TRP A 85 4.51 -17.87 -8.24
N GLY A 86 3.88 -16.99 -7.45
CA GLY A 86 4.08 -15.55 -7.52
C GLY A 86 5.35 -15.11 -6.77
N ARG A 87 6.12 -14.21 -7.37
CA ARG A 87 7.36 -13.68 -6.80
C ARG A 87 7.40 -12.16 -6.95
N GLY A 88 7.50 -11.46 -5.82
CA GLY A 88 7.55 -10.00 -5.76
C GLY A 88 8.94 -9.50 -5.33
N PRO A 89 9.56 -8.54 -6.06
CA PRO A 89 10.76 -7.85 -5.58
C PRO A 89 10.41 -6.91 -4.42
N ALA A 90 11.43 -6.41 -3.72
CA ALA A 90 11.31 -5.20 -2.90
C ALA A 90 11.42 -3.94 -3.79
N ARG A 91 11.21 -2.75 -3.23
CA ARG A 91 11.43 -1.48 -3.94
C ARG A 91 12.16 -0.44 -3.08
N ILE A 92 13.00 0.36 -3.71
CA ILE A 92 13.65 1.55 -3.12
C ILE A 92 13.29 2.76 -3.95
N ASP A 93 12.76 3.79 -3.30
CA ASP A 93 12.54 5.10 -3.92
C ASP A 93 13.82 5.94 -3.79
N LEU A 94 14.35 6.38 -4.91
CA LEU A 94 15.55 7.22 -4.99
C LEU A 94 15.20 8.71 -4.91
N SER A 95 14.02 9.09 -5.41
CA SER A 95 13.54 10.46 -5.34
C SER A 95 12.02 10.54 -5.56
N GLY A 96 11.39 11.56 -5.00
CA GLY A 96 9.97 11.85 -5.22
C GLY A 96 8.98 11.04 -4.39
N GLY A 97 9.44 10.26 -3.41
CA GLY A 97 8.55 9.55 -2.49
C GLY A 97 7.51 10.48 -1.84
N TRP A 98 6.30 9.98 -1.60
CA TRP A 98 5.11 10.70 -1.11
C TRP A 98 4.39 11.60 -2.12
N THR A 99 5.01 11.94 -3.26
CA THR A 99 4.33 12.75 -4.30
C THR A 99 3.19 11.99 -4.99
N ASP A 100 3.19 10.67 -4.86
CA ASP A 100 2.18 9.71 -5.31
C ASP A 100 0.99 9.58 -4.34
N THR A 101 1.04 10.24 -3.18
CA THR A 101 0.07 10.06 -2.11
C THR A 101 -1.09 11.06 -2.25
N PRO A 102 -2.36 10.60 -2.23
CA PRO A 102 -3.51 11.50 -2.26
C PRO A 102 -3.69 12.22 -0.90
N PRO A 103 -4.23 13.45 -0.88
CA PRO A 103 -4.83 14.19 -2.00
C PRO A 103 -3.82 14.92 -2.91
N TYR A 104 -2.54 15.02 -2.55
CA TYR A 104 -1.55 15.76 -3.35
C TYR A 104 -1.45 15.24 -4.78
N THR A 105 -1.31 13.91 -4.97
CA THR A 105 -1.26 13.30 -6.31
C THR A 105 -2.52 13.58 -7.14
N ASN A 106 -3.69 13.74 -6.49
CA ASN A 106 -4.94 14.01 -7.20
C ASN A 106 -4.98 15.44 -7.76
N LEU A 107 -4.34 16.39 -7.09
CA LEU A 107 -4.31 17.79 -7.50
C LEU A 107 -3.17 18.09 -8.46
N CYS A 108 -2.00 17.51 -8.21
CA CYS A 108 -0.76 17.85 -8.89
C CYS A 108 -0.30 16.77 -9.86
N GLY A 109 -0.65 15.50 -9.63
CA GLY A 109 0.08 14.33 -10.16
C GLY A 109 1.34 14.04 -9.33
N GLY A 110 1.85 12.81 -9.45
CA GLY A 110 3.04 12.35 -8.72
C GLY A 110 4.19 11.97 -9.66
N ASN A 111 5.43 12.11 -9.17
CA ASN A 111 6.64 11.66 -9.86
C ASN A 111 7.52 10.91 -8.87
N VAL A 112 7.83 9.64 -9.13
CA VAL A 112 8.70 8.83 -8.27
C VAL A 112 9.74 8.13 -9.11
N VAL A 113 11.03 8.34 -8.79
CA VAL A 113 12.12 7.54 -9.34
C VAL A 113 12.40 6.42 -8.36
N ASN A 114 12.21 5.18 -8.78
CA ASN A 114 12.45 4.02 -7.93
C ASN A 114 13.06 2.85 -8.68
N VAL A 115 13.54 1.88 -7.91
CA VAL A 115 14.15 0.65 -8.41
C VAL A 115 13.52 -0.55 -7.70
N ALA A 116 13.13 -1.55 -8.50
CA ALA A 116 12.74 -2.86 -7.98
C ALA A 116 14.01 -3.67 -7.69
N ILE A 117 14.12 -4.22 -6.49
CA ILE A 117 15.33 -4.94 -6.05
C ILE A 117 15.01 -6.33 -5.52
N ASP A 118 15.90 -7.26 -5.82
CA ASP A 118 15.94 -8.55 -5.15
C ASP A 118 16.89 -8.46 -3.94
N LEU A 119 16.62 -9.24 -2.90
CA LEU A 119 17.48 -9.29 -1.71
C LEU A 119 18.27 -10.59 -1.73
N ASN A 120 19.60 -10.50 -1.66
CA ASN A 120 20.51 -11.64 -1.77
C ASN A 120 20.26 -12.49 -3.04
N GLY A 121 19.93 -11.83 -4.15
CA GLY A 121 19.67 -12.48 -5.44
C GLY A 121 18.34 -13.23 -5.53
N GLN A 122 17.40 -13.00 -4.60
CA GLN A 122 16.07 -13.60 -4.63
C GLN A 122 14.97 -12.56 -4.39
N PRO A 123 13.81 -12.71 -5.06
CA PRO A 123 12.60 -11.96 -4.70
C PRO A 123 12.19 -12.32 -3.26
N PRO A 124 12.13 -11.33 -2.36
CA PRO A 124 11.88 -11.57 -0.94
C PRO A 124 10.42 -11.92 -0.62
N LEU A 125 9.49 -11.64 -1.53
CA LEU A 125 8.07 -11.94 -1.38
C LEU A 125 7.70 -13.10 -2.29
N GLN A 126 7.13 -14.15 -1.72
CA GLN A 126 6.73 -15.33 -2.47
C GLN A 126 5.34 -15.79 -2.06
N VAL A 127 4.54 -16.16 -3.06
CA VAL A 127 3.17 -16.61 -2.89
C VAL A 127 3.00 -17.88 -3.70
N TYR A 128 2.43 -18.90 -3.08
CA TYR A 128 2.16 -20.19 -3.70
C TYR A 128 0.66 -20.44 -3.65
N LEU A 129 0.03 -20.72 -4.79
CA LEU A 129 -1.37 -21.16 -4.85
C LEU A 129 -1.45 -22.53 -5.51
N LYS A 130 -2.16 -23.46 -4.85
CA LYS A 130 -2.48 -24.76 -5.42
C LYS A 130 -3.93 -25.15 -5.10
N PRO A 131 -4.54 -26.03 -5.91
CA PRO A 131 -5.81 -26.66 -5.57
C PRO A 131 -5.69 -27.49 -4.29
N SER A 132 -6.74 -27.52 -3.49
CA SER A 132 -6.87 -28.40 -2.32
C SER A 132 -7.99 -29.43 -2.55
N ALA A 133 -7.83 -30.63 -2.00
CA ALA A 133 -8.86 -31.67 -2.03
C ALA A 133 -10.08 -31.36 -1.14
N THR A 134 -9.94 -30.42 -0.21
CA THR A 134 -11.02 -30.01 0.69
C THR A 134 -11.74 -28.77 0.15
N LEU A 135 -13.03 -28.61 0.43
CA LEU A 135 -13.85 -27.49 -0.08
C LEU A 135 -13.76 -26.24 0.82
N ASP A 136 -12.53 -25.81 1.07
CA ASP A 136 -12.22 -24.66 1.90
C ASP A 136 -11.02 -23.90 1.32
N ILE A 137 -10.77 -22.71 1.89
CA ILE A 137 -9.57 -21.95 1.57
C ILE A 137 -8.62 -22.03 2.78
N THR A 138 -7.42 -22.55 2.56
CA THR A 138 -6.38 -22.62 3.59
C THR A 138 -5.34 -21.55 3.33
N LEU A 139 -5.07 -20.70 4.31
CA LEU A 139 -4.05 -19.66 4.28
C LEU A 139 -2.89 -20.06 5.19
N CYS A 140 -1.67 -20.03 4.67
CA CYS A 140 -0.45 -20.38 5.39
C CYS A 140 0.56 -19.23 5.31
N SER A 141 1.17 -18.85 6.44
CA SER A 141 2.33 -17.95 6.48
C SER A 141 3.52 -18.72 7.03
N ILE A 142 4.57 -18.84 6.21
CA ILE A 142 5.79 -19.57 6.57
C ILE A 142 6.59 -18.79 7.61
N ASP A 143 6.72 -17.48 7.43
CA ASP A 143 7.49 -16.57 8.28
C ASP A 143 6.88 -16.43 9.69
N LEU A 144 5.55 -16.46 9.81
CA LEU A 144 4.85 -16.38 11.10
C LEU A 144 4.42 -17.76 11.64
N GLY A 145 4.71 -18.85 10.93
CA GLY A 145 4.34 -20.21 11.33
C GLY A 145 2.84 -20.40 11.58
N SER A 146 2.01 -19.64 10.87
CA SER A 146 0.55 -19.56 11.11
C SER A 146 -0.23 -20.21 9.98
N VAL A 147 -1.37 -20.83 10.31
CA VAL A 147 -2.30 -21.43 9.35
C VAL A 147 -3.73 -21.07 9.74
N GLU A 148 -4.54 -20.64 8.79
CA GLU A 148 -5.97 -20.34 8.98
C GLU A 148 -6.80 -21.01 7.88
N LYS A 149 -7.89 -21.65 8.29
CA LYS A 149 -8.80 -22.36 7.39
C LYS A 149 -10.14 -21.64 7.31
N LEU A 150 -10.60 -21.32 6.10
CA LEU A 150 -11.82 -20.56 5.83
C LEU A 150 -12.83 -21.45 5.11
N SER A 151 -13.96 -21.70 5.74
CA SER A 151 -15.07 -22.51 5.20
C SER A 151 -16.30 -21.68 4.87
N THR A 152 -16.38 -20.44 5.35
CA THR A 152 -17.55 -19.55 5.23
C THR A 152 -17.19 -18.16 4.70
N PHE A 153 -18.18 -17.44 4.16
CA PHE A 153 -17.98 -16.05 3.74
C PHE A 153 -17.74 -15.13 4.94
N GLU A 154 -18.32 -15.42 6.11
CA GLU A 154 -18.12 -14.65 7.34
C GLU A 154 -16.67 -14.68 7.81
N GLU A 155 -16.00 -15.82 7.73
CA GLU A 155 -14.58 -15.96 8.06
C GLU A 155 -13.68 -15.18 7.07
N LEU A 156 -14.05 -15.18 5.79
CA LEU A 156 -13.34 -14.43 4.75
C LEU A 156 -13.54 -12.91 4.89
N ARG A 157 -14.75 -12.45 5.26
CA ARG A 157 -15.05 -11.03 5.51
C ARG A 157 -14.25 -10.42 6.66
N ARG A 158 -13.71 -11.23 7.57
CA ARG A 158 -12.87 -10.79 8.70
C ARG A 158 -11.43 -10.52 8.24
N TYR A 159 -11.26 -9.67 7.23
CA TYR A 159 -9.96 -9.24 6.71
C TYR A 159 -9.42 -7.97 7.41
N ASN A 160 -10.23 -7.27 8.20
CA ASN A 160 -9.84 -6.04 8.91
C ASN A 160 -9.53 -6.28 10.41
N VAL A 161 -9.17 -7.52 10.77
CA VAL A 161 -8.81 -7.87 12.15
C VAL A 161 -7.39 -7.36 12.44
N VAL A 162 -7.27 -6.52 13.46
CA VAL A 162 -5.98 -5.95 13.89
C VAL A 162 -5.05 -7.08 14.33
N GLY A 163 -3.84 -7.09 13.78
CA GLY A 163 -2.82 -8.09 14.09
C GLY A 163 -3.02 -9.46 13.42
N SER A 164 -4.04 -9.63 12.57
CA SER A 164 -4.17 -10.86 11.80
C SER A 164 -3.05 -10.97 10.76
N PRO A 165 -2.35 -12.12 10.67
CA PRO A 165 -1.35 -12.35 9.62
C PRO A 165 -1.98 -12.48 8.23
N PHE A 166 -3.30 -12.66 8.16
CA PHE A 166 -4.02 -13.00 6.93
C PHE A 166 -4.96 -11.88 6.42
N SER A 167 -4.85 -10.67 6.96
CA SER A 167 -5.66 -9.53 6.48
C SER A 167 -5.47 -9.25 4.99
N ILE A 168 -4.23 -9.27 4.49
CA ILE A 168 -3.89 -9.05 3.07
C ILE A 168 -4.46 -10.15 2.16
N PRO A 169 -4.15 -11.46 2.36
CA PRO A 169 -4.68 -12.50 1.47
C PRO A 169 -6.21 -12.61 1.51
N LYS A 170 -6.86 -12.38 2.66
CA LYS A 170 -8.33 -12.35 2.74
C LYS A 170 -8.93 -11.19 1.94
N ALA A 171 -8.35 -9.99 2.04
CA ALA A 171 -8.80 -8.86 1.23
C ALA A 171 -8.51 -9.08 -0.26
N ALA A 172 -7.41 -9.73 -0.62
CA ALA A 172 -7.10 -10.08 -2.00
C ALA A 172 -8.10 -11.09 -2.58
N LEU A 173 -8.50 -12.11 -1.80
CA LEU A 173 -9.57 -13.05 -2.15
C LEU A 173 -10.91 -12.34 -2.32
N ALA A 174 -11.27 -11.44 -1.40
CA ALA A 174 -12.45 -10.60 -1.55
C ALA A 174 -12.43 -9.85 -2.88
N MET A 175 -11.34 -9.13 -3.16
CA MET A 175 -11.12 -8.38 -4.40
C MET A 175 -11.06 -9.25 -5.65
N ALA A 176 -10.75 -10.54 -5.54
CA ALA A 176 -10.78 -11.51 -6.64
C ALA A 176 -12.18 -12.12 -6.88
N GLY A 177 -13.20 -11.70 -6.12
CA GLY A 177 -14.58 -12.12 -6.31
C GLY A 177 -14.96 -13.40 -5.55
N PHE A 178 -14.20 -13.77 -4.52
CA PHE A 178 -14.60 -14.84 -3.59
C PHE A 178 -15.69 -14.40 -2.61
N LEU A 179 -15.93 -13.09 -2.47
CA LEU A 179 -17.06 -12.57 -1.71
C LEU A 179 -18.18 -12.12 -2.66
N PRO A 180 -19.46 -12.43 -2.36
CA PRO A 180 -20.60 -12.08 -3.23
C PRO A 180 -20.74 -10.59 -3.56
N GLU A 181 -20.28 -9.71 -2.67
CA GLU A 181 -20.26 -8.25 -2.85
C GLU A 181 -19.19 -7.76 -3.85
N PHE A 182 -18.16 -8.56 -4.12
CA PHE A 182 -17.07 -8.23 -5.04
C PHE A 182 -17.05 -9.09 -6.31
N GLY A 183 -17.83 -10.16 -6.38
CA GLY A 183 -17.88 -11.09 -7.51
C GLY A 183 -19.03 -10.82 -8.48
N ALA A 184 -18.84 -11.15 -9.76
CA ALA A 184 -19.91 -11.09 -10.76
C ALA A 184 -20.98 -12.17 -10.56
N LYS A 185 -20.56 -13.37 -10.12
CA LYS A 185 -21.45 -14.48 -9.77
C LYS A 185 -21.68 -14.51 -8.27
N LYS A 186 -22.92 -14.76 -7.86
CA LYS A 186 -23.32 -14.88 -6.45
C LYS A 186 -23.65 -16.32 -6.12
N PHE A 187 -23.14 -16.79 -4.99
CA PHE A 187 -23.37 -18.13 -4.44
C PHE A 187 -23.91 -17.99 -3.02
N ALA A 188 -24.65 -18.98 -2.51
CA ALA A 188 -25.17 -18.91 -1.14
C ALA A 188 -24.07 -19.20 -0.11
N THR A 189 -23.12 -20.08 -0.45
CA THR A 189 -21.98 -20.44 0.41
C THR A 189 -20.65 -20.46 -0.33
N LEU A 190 -19.56 -20.32 0.42
CA LEU A 190 -18.20 -20.45 -0.12
C LEU A 190 -17.97 -21.84 -0.73
N GLN A 191 -18.49 -22.89 -0.09
CA GLN A 191 -18.38 -24.27 -0.58
C GLN A 191 -19.08 -24.46 -1.93
N GLU A 192 -20.25 -23.86 -2.12
CA GLU A 192 -20.95 -23.90 -3.42
C GLU A 192 -20.14 -23.19 -4.52
N GLN A 193 -19.55 -22.04 -4.19
CA GLN A 193 -18.67 -21.34 -5.12
C GLN A 193 -17.48 -22.19 -5.55
N LEU A 194 -16.80 -22.84 -4.59
CA LEU A 194 -15.67 -23.74 -4.85
C LEU A 194 -16.10 -24.96 -5.67
N LYS A 195 -17.25 -25.58 -5.35
CA LYS A 195 -17.81 -26.66 -6.17
C LYS A 195 -18.06 -26.23 -7.62
N ALA A 196 -18.68 -25.06 -7.82
CA ALA A 196 -19.09 -24.60 -9.14
C ALA A 196 -17.94 -24.03 -9.98
N SER A 197 -17.05 -23.24 -9.37
CA SER A 197 -16.02 -22.47 -10.10
C SER A 197 -14.62 -23.08 -10.00
N PHE A 198 -14.38 -23.98 -9.04
CA PHE A 198 -13.09 -24.62 -8.80
C PHE A 198 -13.15 -26.15 -8.98
N ARG A 199 -14.15 -26.65 -9.72
CA ARG A 199 -14.30 -28.08 -10.05
C ARG A 199 -14.31 -29.00 -8.82
N GLY A 200 -14.85 -28.52 -7.70
CA GLY A 200 -14.88 -29.29 -6.44
C GLY A 200 -13.60 -29.23 -5.61
N HIS A 201 -12.64 -28.38 -5.98
CA HIS A 201 -11.42 -28.14 -5.21
C HIS A 201 -11.54 -26.89 -4.34
N GLY A 202 -10.84 -26.91 -3.20
CA GLY A 202 -10.50 -25.72 -2.44
C GLY A 202 -9.23 -25.06 -2.93
N VAL A 203 -8.75 -24.10 -2.16
CA VAL A 203 -7.56 -23.32 -2.50
C VAL A 203 -6.62 -23.28 -1.30
N GLU A 204 -5.35 -23.62 -1.50
CA GLU A 204 -4.31 -23.39 -0.51
C GLU A 204 -3.43 -22.24 -0.98
N ILE A 205 -3.29 -21.20 -0.15
CA ILE A 205 -2.43 -20.04 -0.39
C ILE A 205 -1.34 -20.02 0.68
N THR A 206 -0.09 -20.16 0.26
CA THR A 206 1.06 -20.08 1.16
C THR A 206 1.89 -18.84 0.86
N LEU A 207 2.21 -18.07 1.90
CA LEU A 207 2.97 -16.83 1.85
C LEU A 207 4.33 -17.00 2.52
N LEU A 208 5.35 -16.39 1.92
CA LEU A 208 6.68 -16.21 2.50
C LEU A 208 7.10 -14.75 2.31
N VAL A 209 7.41 -14.10 3.43
CA VAL A 209 7.89 -12.71 3.47
C VAL A 209 9.27 -12.69 4.12
N ALA A 210 10.31 -12.47 3.32
CA ALA A 210 11.70 -12.42 3.78
C ALA A 210 12.17 -10.99 4.11
N ILE A 211 11.25 -10.06 4.36
CA ILE A 211 11.53 -8.68 4.76
C ILE A 211 10.75 -8.35 6.04
N PRO A 212 11.41 -7.80 7.08
CA PRO A 212 10.71 -7.34 8.27
C PRO A 212 9.66 -6.26 7.95
N ALA A 213 8.50 -6.34 8.61
CA ALA A 213 7.50 -5.29 8.54
C ALA A 213 8.10 -3.94 9.01
N GLY A 214 7.79 -2.85 8.31
CA GLY A 214 8.32 -1.52 8.65
C GLY A 214 9.79 -1.30 8.25
N SER A 215 10.33 -2.12 7.36
CA SER A 215 11.67 -1.95 6.74
C SER A 215 11.78 -0.75 5.80
N GLY A 216 10.66 -0.16 5.40
CA GLY A 216 10.62 0.92 4.40
C GLY A 216 10.75 0.45 2.96
N LEU A 217 10.73 -0.86 2.68
CA LEU A 217 10.86 -1.44 1.33
C LEU A 217 9.52 -1.74 0.62
N GLY A 218 8.40 -1.18 1.10
CA GLY A 218 7.07 -1.35 0.48
C GLY A 218 6.44 -2.74 0.70
N SER A 219 6.83 -3.45 1.76
CA SER A 219 6.54 -4.88 1.96
C SER A 219 5.05 -5.23 1.87
N SER A 220 4.16 -4.45 2.49
CA SER A 220 2.73 -4.77 2.56
C SER A 220 2.03 -4.63 1.21
N SER A 221 2.26 -3.51 0.53
CA SER A 221 1.74 -3.19 -0.79
C SER A 221 2.22 -4.17 -1.85
N LEU A 222 3.52 -4.50 -1.80
CA LEU A 222 4.11 -5.46 -2.72
C LEU A 222 3.63 -6.88 -2.46
N LEU A 223 3.41 -7.27 -1.19
CA LEU A 223 2.80 -8.56 -0.87
C LEU A 223 1.38 -8.63 -1.42
N ALA A 224 0.56 -7.58 -1.23
CA ALA A 224 -0.77 -7.50 -1.79
C ALA A 224 -0.76 -7.60 -3.32
N ALA A 225 0.13 -6.87 -4.00
CA ALA A 225 0.31 -6.96 -5.45
C ALA A 225 0.74 -8.36 -5.91
N THR A 226 1.63 -9.02 -5.17
CA THR A 226 2.10 -10.38 -5.49
C THR A 226 0.97 -11.40 -5.33
N VAL A 227 0.17 -11.30 -4.26
CA VAL A 227 -0.99 -12.17 -4.04
C VAL A 227 -2.06 -11.94 -5.11
N LEU A 228 -2.37 -10.69 -5.45
CA LEU A 228 -3.35 -10.35 -6.49
C LEU A 228 -2.89 -10.82 -7.88
N SER A 229 -1.60 -10.69 -8.21
CA SER A 229 -1.05 -11.21 -9.47
C SER A 229 -1.18 -12.73 -9.54
N ALA A 230 -0.78 -13.42 -8.47
CA ALA A 230 -0.86 -14.88 -8.42
C ALA A 230 -2.31 -15.39 -8.42
N LEU A 231 -3.25 -14.66 -7.78
CA LEU A 231 -4.68 -14.92 -7.89
C LEU A 231 -5.22 -14.67 -9.30
N SER A 232 -4.75 -13.63 -10.01
CA SER A 232 -5.14 -13.37 -11.40
C SER A 232 -4.83 -14.57 -12.29
N ASP A 233 -3.62 -15.10 -12.16
CA ASP A 233 -3.18 -16.27 -12.92
C ASP A 233 -3.95 -17.52 -12.50
N PHE A 234 -4.03 -17.81 -11.19
CA PHE A 234 -4.70 -18.99 -10.63
C PHE A 234 -6.21 -19.05 -10.89
N CYS A 235 -6.86 -17.88 -10.95
CA CYS A 235 -8.31 -17.75 -11.13
C CYS A 235 -8.71 -17.35 -12.56
N GLY A 236 -7.76 -17.24 -13.49
CA GLY A 236 -8.01 -16.85 -14.88
C GLY A 236 -8.66 -15.47 -15.05
N LEU A 237 -8.28 -14.51 -14.21
CA LEU A 237 -8.94 -13.19 -14.16
C LEU A 237 -8.43 -12.22 -15.25
N GLY A 238 -7.27 -12.50 -15.85
CA GLY A 238 -6.73 -11.72 -16.96
C GLY A 238 -6.34 -10.29 -16.61
N TRP A 239 -5.97 -10.02 -15.35
CA TRP A 239 -5.51 -8.70 -14.93
C TRP A 239 -4.08 -8.43 -15.41
N ASP A 240 -3.87 -7.25 -15.99
CA ASP A 240 -2.53 -6.73 -16.29
C ASP A 240 -1.93 -6.03 -15.06
N ALA A 241 -0.68 -5.55 -15.20
CA ALA A 241 0.02 -4.86 -14.12
C ALA A 241 -0.69 -3.56 -13.66
N GLN A 242 -1.39 -2.86 -14.56
CA GLN A 242 -2.15 -1.66 -14.21
C GLN A 242 -3.35 -2.03 -13.34
N GLU A 243 -4.13 -3.03 -13.75
CA GLU A 243 -5.28 -3.52 -13.00
C GLU A 243 -4.86 -4.11 -11.64
N VAL A 244 -3.76 -4.86 -11.57
CA VAL A 244 -3.21 -5.34 -10.30
C VAL A 244 -2.83 -4.17 -9.40
N GLY A 245 -2.06 -3.19 -9.89
CA GLY A 245 -1.65 -2.04 -9.10
C GLY A 245 -2.83 -1.21 -8.58
N ARG A 246 -3.86 -1.05 -9.42
CA ARG A 246 -5.12 -0.40 -9.08
C ARG A 246 -5.91 -1.17 -8.03
N ARG A 247 -5.99 -2.50 -8.12
CA ARG A 247 -6.63 -3.36 -7.10
C ARG A 247 -5.85 -3.39 -5.80
N THR A 248 -4.52 -3.33 -5.85
CA THR A 248 -3.67 -3.19 -4.66
C THR A 248 -3.98 -1.88 -3.93
N LEU A 249 -4.09 -0.76 -4.66
CA LEU A 249 -4.47 0.52 -4.06
C LEU A 249 -5.84 0.42 -3.38
N CYS A 250 -6.82 -0.21 -4.03
CA CYS A 250 -8.15 -0.43 -3.43
C CYS A 250 -8.07 -1.27 -2.15
N LEU A 251 -7.32 -2.38 -2.18
CA LEU A 251 -7.09 -3.25 -1.03
C LEU A 251 -6.47 -2.49 0.14
N GLU A 252 -5.47 -1.64 -0.11
CA GLU A 252 -4.84 -0.82 0.92
C GLU A 252 -5.78 0.19 1.55
N GLN A 253 -6.61 0.84 0.72
CA GLN A 253 -7.65 1.74 1.21
C GLN A 253 -8.62 0.98 2.12
N ILE A 254 -8.99 -0.26 1.81
CA ILE A 254 -9.88 -1.06 2.66
C ILE A 254 -9.21 -1.49 3.98
N LEU A 255 -7.91 -1.84 3.95
CA LEU A 255 -7.21 -2.42 5.10
C LEU A 255 -6.57 -1.38 6.04
N THR A 256 -6.22 -0.20 5.55
CA THR A 256 -5.35 0.75 6.26
C THR A 256 -5.86 2.20 6.15
N THR A 257 -5.02 3.17 6.54
CA THR A 257 -5.28 4.61 6.34
C THR A 257 -4.98 5.07 4.91
N GLY A 258 -4.80 4.13 3.99
CA GLY A 258 -4.41 4.39 2.60
C GLY A 258 -2.90 4.54 2.43
N GLY A 259 -2.52 5.01 1.25
CA GLY A 259 -1.16 5.17 0.78
C GLY A 259 -1.19 5.75 -0.62
N GLY A 260 -0.01 6.01 -1.18
CA GLY A 260 0.13 6.33 -2.58
C GLY A 260 0.23 5.07 -3.45
N TRP A 261 0.73 5.24 -4.66
CA TRP A 261 0.83 4.16 -5.64
C TRP A 261 2.26 3.67 -5.90
N GLN A 262 3.27 4.30 -5.29
CA GLN A 262 4.69 4.06 -5.55
C GLN A 262 5.14 2.64 -5.20
N ASP A 263 4.59 2.05 -4.14
CA ASP A 263 5.04 0.75 -3.64
C ASP A 263 4.68 -0.37 -4.61
N GLN A 264 3.40 -0.48 -4.94
CA GLN A 264 2.89 -1.51 -5.85
C GLN A 264 3.46 -1.35 -7.26
N TYR A 265 3.42 -0.15 -7.85
CA TYR A 265 3.97 0.05 -9.19
C TYR A 265 5.50 -0.01 -9.20
N GLY A 266 6.14 0.30 -8.07
CA GLY A 266 7.58 0.20 -7.87
C GLY A 266 8.11 -1.22 -7.95
N GLY A 267 7.35 -2.23 -7.54
CA GLY A 267 7.75 -3.64 -7.70
C GLY A 267 7.05 -4.38 -8.83
N LEU A 268 5.85 -3.98 -9.26
CA LEU A 268 5.17 -4.59 -10.42
C LEU A 268 5.98 -4.37 -11.70
N TYR A 269 6.50 -3.16 -11.88
CA TYR A 269 7.44 -2.86 -12.97
C TYR A 269 8.87 -3.05 -12.46
N ARG A 270 9.60 -3.98 -13.06
CA ARG A 270 11.00 -4.23 -12.69
C ARG A 270 11.93 -3.12 -13.18
N GLY A 271 13.11 -3.11 -12.58
CA GLY A 271 14.19 -2.22 -12.96
C GLY A 271 14.09 -0.82 -12.40
N LEU A 272 15.08 0.00 -12.76
CA LEU A 272 15.16 1.42 -12.45
C LEU A 272 14.23 2.21 -13.38
N LYS A 273 13.40 3.08 -12.82
CA LYS A 273 12.34 3.76 -13.58
C LYS A 273 11.87 5.04 -12.91
N LEU A 274 11.35 5.93 -13.74
CA LEU A 274 10.50 7.04 -13.34
C LEU A 274 9.02 6.65 -13.55
N LEU A 275 8.26 6.65 -12.47
CA LEU A 275 6.81 6.46 -12.47
C LEU A 275 6.13 7.82 -12.36
N GLN A 276 5.10 8.07 -13.18
CA GLN A 276 4.41 9.36 -13.17
C GLN A 276 2.93 9.27 -13.39
N SER A 277 2.18 10.05 -12.63
CA SER A 277 0.74 10.21 -12.82
C SER A 277 0.38 11.66 -13.09
N GLY A 278 -0.74 11.86 -13.79
CA GLY A 278 -1.37 13.17 -13.92
C GLY A 278 -2.28 13.50 -12.74
N PRO A 279 -2.72 14.76 -12.62
CA PRO A 279 -3.84 15.13 -11.77
C PRO A 279 -5.10 14.33 -12.09
N GLY A 280 -5.94 14.14 -11.09
CA GLY A 280 -7.23 13.45 -11.17
C GLY A 280 -7.39 12.36 -10.11
N LEU A 281 -8.62 11.92 -9.86
CA LEU A 281 -8.85 10.81 -8.93
C LEU A 281 -8.41 9.45 -9.51
N SER A 282 -8.39 9.33 -10.85
CA SER A 282 -7.97 8.11 -11.54
C SER A 282 -6.45 8.12 -11.73
N GLN A 283 -5.74 7.60 -10.75
CA GLN A 283 -4.29 7.49 -10.81
C GLN A 283 -3.86 6.29 -11.66
N ASN A 284 -3.31 6.56 -12.85
CA ASN A 284 -2.75 5.56 -13.77
C ASN A 284 -1.28 5.92 -14.08
N PRO A 285 -0.32 5.47 -13.25
CA PRO A 285 1.07 5.85 -13.43
C PRO A 285 1.65 5.27 -14.72
N CYS A 286 2.26 6.13 -15.54
CA CYS A 286 3.07 5.73 -16.68
C CYS A 286 4.50 5.43 -16.24
N VAL A 287 5.16 4.55 -16.98
CA VAL A 287 6.51 4.05 -16.66
C VAL A 287 7.49 4.54 -17.70
N ARG A 288 8.62 5.09 -17.24
CA ARG A 288 9.79 5.41 -18.06
C ARG A 288 10.99 4.69 -17.48
N TRP A 289 11.42 3.61 -18.12
CA TRP A 289 12.61 2.86 -17.72
C TRP A 289 13.88 3.69 -17.91
N LEU A 290 14.80 3.53 -16.98
CA LEU A 290 16.07 4.24 -16.91
C LEU A 290 17.23 3.25 -17.05
N PRO A 291 18.40 3.69 -17.53
CA PRO A 291 19.58 2.82 -17.62
C PRO A 291 20.06 2.35 -16.24
N GLU A 292 20.26 1.04 -16.08
CA GLU A 292 20.69 0.42 -14.82
C GLU A 292 22.21 0.39 -14.63
N HIS A 293 22.98 0.76 -15.67
CA HIS A 293 24.44 0.86 -15.64
C HIS A 293 24.97 1.63 -14.44
N LEU A 294 24.24 2.66 -13.99
CA LEU A 294 24.62 3.45 -12.83
C LEU A 294 24.66 2.64 -11.52
N LEU A 295 23.87 1.57 -11.42
CA LEU A 295 23.83 0.67 -10.26
C LEU A 295 24.78 -0.53 -10.42
N GLU A 296 24.97 -1.02 -11.65
CA GLU A 296 25.68 -2.28 -11.92
C GLU A 296 27.13 -2.11 -12.38
N ASP A 297 27.49 -0.98 -12.98
CA ASP A 297 28.81 -0.79 -13.58
C ASP A 297 29.91 -0.85 -12.50
N PRO A 298 31.04 -1.54 -12.76
CA PRO A 298 32.14 -1.70 -11.80
C PRO A 298 32.64 -0.42 -11.11
N PRO A 299 32.74 0.76 -11.76
CA PRO A 299 33.14 1.99 -11.06
C PRO A 299 32.09 2.52 -10.08
N TYR A 300 30.80 2.23 -10.26
CA TYR A 300 29.70 2.83 -9.48
C TYR A 300 29.01 1.85 -8.52
N ALA A 301 29.01 0.56 -8.83
CA ALA A 301 28.42 -0.48 -7.98
C ALA A 301 28.94 -0.42 -6.51
N PRO A 302 30.25 -0.20 -6.25
CA PRO A 302 30.76 -0.09 -4.87
C PRO A 302 30.25 1.13 -4.10
N CYS A 303 29.64 2.11 -4.77
CA CYS A 303 29.11 3.32 -4.15
C CYS A 303 27.69 3.16 -3.60
N HIS A 304 27.05 2.00 -3.79
CA HIS A 304 25.70 1.72 -3.32
C HIS A 304 25.73 0.76 -2.12
N LEU A 305 25.08 1.14 -1.02
CA LEU A 305 25.00 0.33 0.19
C LEU A 305 23.55 0.22 0.65
N LEU A 306 23.03 -1.00 0.70
CA LEU A 306 21.78 -1.32 1.37
C LEU A 306 22.09 -1.85 2.77
N TYR A 307 21.59 -1.16 3.80
CA TYR A 307 21.85 -1.52 5.20
C TYR A 307 20.57 -1.53 6.03
N PHE A 308 20.26 -2.67 6.65
CA PHE A 308 19.15 -2.79 7.58
C PHE A 308 19.58 -2.36 8.99
N THR A 309 19.03 -1.25 9.47
CA THR A 309 19.40 -0.67 10.77
C THR A 309 18.81 -1.41 11.97
N GLY A 310 17.86 -2.34 11.76
CA GLY A 310 17.07 -2.97 12.83
C GLY A 310 15.96 -2.07 13.39
N ILE A 311 15.90 -0.79 13.01
CA ILE A 311 14.88 0.14 13.49
C ILE A 311 13.66 0.06 12.56
N THR A 312 12.57 -0.49 13.07
CA THR A 312 11.28 -0.50 12.36
C THR A 312 10.46 0.72 12.77
N ARG A 313 9.97 1.49 11.80
CA ARG A 313 9.04 2.60 12.06
C ARG A 313 7.68 2.27 11.45
N MET A 314 6.61 2.58 12.17
CA MET A 314 5.27 2.51 11.60
C MET A 314 5.04 3.72 10.69
N SER A 315 5.13 3.54 9.37
CA SER A 315 4.90 4.59 8.38
C SER A 315 3.51 5.24 8.48
N LYS A 316 2.55 4.56 9.12
CA LYS A 316 1.17 5.02 9.30
C LYS A 316 1.07 6.38 10.00
N LEU A 317 1.90 6.64 11.01
CA LEU A 317 1.84 7.89 11.76
C LEU A 317 2.36 9.08 10.93
N ILE A 318 3.47 8.87 10.23
CA ILE A 318 4.08 9.87 9.35
C ILE A 318 3.15 10.16 8.17
N LEU A 319 2.60 9.12 7.54
CA LEU A 319 1.61 9.27 6.46
C LEU A 319 0.43 10.12 6.92
N ALA A 320 -0.15 9.82 8.09
CA ALA A 320 -1.29 10.56 8.60
C ALA A 320 -0.96 12.04 8.84
N GLU A 321 0.24 12.33 9.35
CA GLU A 321 0.72 13.70 9.56
C GLU A 321 0.88 14.48 8.24
N ILE A 322 1.55 13.88 7.24
CA ILE A 322 1.76 14.52 5.94
C ILE A 322 0.40 14.77 5.26
N VAL A 323 -0.50 13.77 5.25
CA VAL A 323 -1.82 13.88 4.64
C VAL A 323 -2.69 14.95 5.33
N ARG A 324 -2.62 15.06 6.66
CA ARG A 324 -3.25 16.19 7.39
C ARG A 324 -2.69 17.54 6.93
N GLY A 325 -1.38 17.65 6.78
CA GLY A 325 -0.74 18.84 6.23
C GLY A 325 -1.29 19.22 4.85
N MET A 326 -1.59 18.23 4.01
CA MET A 326 -2.24 18.44 2.70
C MET A 326 -3.69 18.90 2.83
N PHE A 327 -4.51 18.26 3.68
CA PHE A 327 -5.91 18.67 3.91
C PHE A 327 -6.02 20.11 4.40
N MET A 328 -5.09 20.53 5.26
CA MET A 328 -5.03 21.88 5.83
C MET A 328 -4.38 22.92 4.90
N ASN A 329 -4.05 22.53 3.65
CA ASN A 329 -3.38 23.40 2.68
C ASN A 329 -2.09 24.05 3.25
N SER A 330 -1.31 23.27 4.01
CA SER A 330 -0.09 23.75 4.66
C SER A 330 0.98 24.14 3.63
N ALA A 331 1.29 25.43 3.54
CA ALA A 331 2.22 25.95 2.55
C ALA A 331 3.64 25.36 2.65
N SER A 332 4.09 24.99 3.86
CA SER A 332 5.40 24.33 4.05
C SER A 332 5.40 22.92 3.49
N HIS A 333 4.42 22.09 3.86
CA HIS A 333 4.30 20.71 3.38
C HIS A 333 4.11 20.65 1.85
N LEU A 334 3.24 21.50 1.30
CA LEU A 334 2.97 21.53 -0.13
C LEU A 334 4.17 22.01 -0.94
N ARG A 335 4.96 22.94 -0.42
CA ARG A 335 6.21 23.38 -1.05
C ARG A 335 7.22 22.23 -1.11
N VAL A 336 7.45 21.54 0.00
CA VAL A 336 8.36 20.38 0.06
C VAL A 336 7.92 19.31 -0.93
N LEU A 337 6.63 18.95 -0.98
CA LEU A 337 6.12 17.97 -1.95
C LEU A 337 6.32 18.42 -3.40
N SER A 338 6.15 19.71 -3.69
CA SER A 338 6.42 20.27 -5.02
C SER A 338 7.90 20.20 -5.39
N GLU A 339 8.79 20.50 -4.45
CA GLU A 339 10.24 20.41 -4.63
C GLU A 339 10.67 18.95 -4.86
N MET A 340 10.17 18.01 -4.04
CA MET A 340 10.44 16.57 -4.20
C MET A 340 9.96 16.05 -5.56
N ARG A 341 8.79 16.50 -6.02
CA ARG A 341 8.26 16.14 -7.34
C ARG A 341 9.15 16.63 -8.48
N GLN A 342 9.70 17.83 -8.35
CA GLN A 342 10.64 18.39 -9.34
C GLN A 342 11.99 17.68 -9.27
N GLN A 343 12.50 17.41 -8.07
CA GLN A 343 13.75 16.67 -7.86
C GLN A 343 13.71 15.27 -8.48
N ALA A 344 12.55 14.60 -8.50
CA ALA A 344 12.40 13.33 -9.21
C ALA A 344 12.67 13.44 -10.73
N LEU A 345 12.29 14.56 -11.36
CA LEU A 345 12.61 14.82 -12.77
C LEU A 345 14.10 15.12 -12.95
N GLU A 346 14.69 15.86 -12.02
CA GLU A 346 16.13 16.11 -12.03
C GLU A 346 16.95 14.83 -11.85
N MET A 347 16.48 13.92 -11.00
CA MET A 347 17.05 12.60 -10.77
C MET A 347 16.98 11.75 -12.05
N HIS A 348 15.81 11.72 -12.69
CA HIS A 348 15.63 11.08 -14.00
C HIS A 348 16.63 11.63 -15.03
N ASP A 349 16.78 12.95 -15.12
CA ASP A 349 17.69 13.58 -16.08
C ASP A 349 19.16 13.28 -15.77
N ALA A 350 19.55 13.26 -14.49
CA ALA A 350 20.90 12.91 -14.07
C ALA A 350 21.26 11.47 -14.45
N ILE A 351 20.36 10.51 -14.16
CA ILE A 351 20.54 9.09 -14.49
C ILE A 351 20.59 8.90 -16.01
N THR A 352 19.67 9.52 -16.76
CA THR A 352 19.61 9.40 -18.23
C THR A 352 20.89 9.91 -18.90
N ARG A 353 21.53 10.93 -18.33
CA ARG A 353 22.79 11.50 -18.84
C ARG A 353 24.05 10.79 -18.34
N GLY A 354 23.92 9.81 -17.43
CA GLY A 354 25.07 9.17 -16.76
C GLY A 354 25.84 10.12 -15.84
N ASP A 355 25.21 11.20 -15.35
CA ASP A 355 25.84 12.16 -14.44
C ASP A 355 25.81 11.64 -13.01
N PHE A 356 26.78 10.78 -12.68
CA PHE A 356 26.89 10.12 -11.38
C PHE A 356 27.08 11.10 -10.22
N GLU A 357 27.82 12.19 -10.43
CA GLU A 357 28.01 13.20 -9.39
C GLU A 357 26.71 13.93 -9.06
N ARG A 358 25.94 14.32 -10.08
CA ARG A 358 24.64 14.94 -9.86
C ARG A 358 23.66 13.95 -9.22
N TYR A 359 23.66 12.70 -9.65
CA TYR A 359 22.90 11.62 -8.99
C TYR A 359 23.21 11.55 -7.48
N GLY A 360 24.49 11.44 -7.11
CA GLY A 360 24.90 11.36 -5.70
C GLY A 360 24.50 12.60 -4.90
N ARG A 361 24.64 13.80 -5.47
CA ARG A 361 24.15 15.04 -4.84
C ARG A 361 22.64 15.02 -4.63
N LEU A 362 21.86 14.58 -5.61
CA LEU A 362 20.40 14.52 -5.52
C LEU A 362 19.91 13.48 -4.51
N ILE A 363 20.65 12.40 -4.26
CA ILE A 363 20.36 11.46 -3.16
C ILE A 363 20.55 12.15 -1.79
N GLY A 364 21.61 12.95 -1.64
CA GLY A 364 21.95 13.61 -0.38
C GLY A 364 21.10 14.84 -0.02
N VAL A 365 20.24 15.32 -0.94
CA VAL A 365 19.34 16.47 -0.71
C VAL A 365 18.05 16.06 0.02
N ALA A 366 17.89 14.78 0.36
CA ALA A 366 16.70 14.21 1.01
C ALA A 366 16.48 14.64 2.47
#